data_AF-A0A7V7TW43-F1
#
_entry.id   AF-A0A7V7TW43-F1
#
_cell.length_a   1.000
_cell.length_b   1.000
_cell.length_c   1.000
_cell.angle_alpha   90.00
_cell.angle_beta   90.00
_cell.angle_gamma   90.00
#
_symmetry.space_group_name_H-M   'P 1'
#
loop_
_entity.id
_entity.type
_entity.pdbx_description
1 polymer ?
#
loop_
_entity_poly.entity_id
_entity_poly.type
_entity_poly.pdbx_seq_one_letter_code
_entity_poly.pdbx_strand_id
1 'polypeptide(L)' 'MAFHVKHAEADALARELMRLRRSGLTEAVLHALRASVEAEKAKASLPDVAVAFARELRALDTEAA' A
#
# COMPACT_ATOMS: atom_id res chain seq x y z
N MET A 1 -9.05 13.84 5.20
CA MET A 1 -8.14 14.14 6.34
C MET A 1 -6.84 14.71 5.81
N ALA A 2 -6.14 15.55 6.57
CA ALA A 2 -4.86 16.11 6.17
C ALA A 2 -3.75 15.05 6.27
N PHE A 3 -2.88 15.00 5.26
CA PHE A 3 -1.71 14.14 5.25
C PHE A 3 -0.59 14.81 6.07
N HIS A 4 -0.23 14.24 7.22
CA HIS A 4 0.80 14.77 8.12
C HIS A 4 1.97 13.79 8.23
N VAL A 5 3.17 14.25 7.87
CA VAL A 5 4.42 13.48 7.96
C VAL A 5 5.33 14.15 8.97
N LYS A 6 5.73 13.41 10.02
CA LYS A 6 6.64 13.93 11.07
C LYS A 6 8.12 13.88 10.66
N HIS A 7 8.46 13.04 9.68
CA HIS A 7 9.83 12.87 9.22
C HIS A 7 10.14 13.87 8.09
N ALA A 8 11.15 14.73 8.31
CA ALA A 8 11.43 15.86 7.42
C ALA A 8 11.72 15.44 5.96
N GLU A 9 12.51 14.37 5.78
CA GLU A 9 12.83 13.85 4.45
C GLU A 9 11.60 13.31 3.72
N ALA A 10 10.69 12.66 4.45
CA ALA A 10 9.48 12.10 3.86
C ALA A 10 8.47 13.20 3.49
N ASP A 11 8.42 14.29 4.27
CA ASP A 11 7.64 15.49 3.88
C ASP A 11 8.22 16.16 2.63
N ALA A 12 9.55 16.27 2.53
CA ALA A 12 10.22 16.82 1.35
C ALA A 12 9.91 16.00 0.09
N LEU A 13 10.04 14.68 0.16
CA LEU A 13 9.71 13.77 -0.94
C LEU A 13 8.22 13.83 -1.30
N ALA A 14 7.32 13.89 -0.32
CA ALA A 14 5.89 14.02 -0.57
C ALA A 14 5.55 15.33 -1.30
N ARG A 15 6.16 16.46 -0.90
CA ARG A 15 5.99 17.76 -1.56
C ARG A 15 6.58 17.81 -2.96
N GLU A 16 7.73 17.17 -3.17
CA GLU A 16 8.33 17.05 -4.49
C GLU A 16 7.43 16.24 -5.42
N LEU A 17 6.94 15.08 -4.95
CA LEU A 17 6.02 14.23 -5.69
C LEU A 17 4.72 14.97 -6.07
N MET A 18 4.17 15.74 -5.13
CA MET A 18 3.02 16.62 -5.36
C MET A 18 3.31 17.62 -6.50
N ARG A 19 4.48 18.28 -6.50
CA ARG A 19 4.87 19.22 -7.57
C ARG A 19 5.01 18.54 -8.92
N LEU A 20 5.67 17.37 -8.96
CA LEU A 20 5.89 16.62 -10.20
C LEU A 20 4.56 16.14 -10.81
N ARG A 21 3.64 15.67 -9.97
CA ARG A 21 2.34 15.13 -10.41
C ARG A 21 1.24 16.19 -10.56
N ARG A 22 1.50 17.44 -10.16
CA ARG A 22 0.53 18.56 -10.21
C ARG A 22 -0.83 18.20 -9.60
N SER A 23 -0.83 17.45 -8.51
CA SER A 23 -2.01 16.96 -7.80
C SER A 23 -1.95 17.35 -6.32
N GLY A 24 -2.99 17.06 -5.54
CA GLY A 24 -2.98 17.31 -4.10
C GLY A 24 -1.96 16.43 -3.38
N LEU A 25 -1.38 16.92 -2.27
CA LEU A 25 -0.35 16.20 -1.50
C LEU A 25 -0.80 14.78 -1.13
N THR A 26 -2.01 14.65 -0.56
CA THR A 26 -2.59 13.37 -0.17
C THR A 26 -2.78 12.44 -1.37
N GLU A 27 -3.24 12.97 -2.50
CA GLU A 27 -3.52 12.19 -3.72
C GLU A 27 -2.21 11.66 -4.34
N ALA A 28 -1.22 12.54 -4.49
CA ALA A 28 0.09 12.21 -5.03
C ALA A 28 0.74 11.08 -4.22
N VAL A 29 0.74 11.20 -2.89
CA VAL A 29 1.32 10.19 -1.99
C VAL A 29 0.51 8.90 -1.99
N LEU A 30 -0.82 8.98 -1.90
CA LEU A 30 -1.67 7.79 -1.91
C LEU A 30 -1.48 6.98 -3.20
N HIS A 31 -1.39 7.64 -4.35
CA HIS A 31 -1.12 6.98 -5.61
C HIS A 31 0.25 6.29 -5.61
N ALA A 32 1.31 6.97 -5.16
CA ALA A 32 2.64 6.37 -5.11
C ALA A 32 2.70 5.16 -4.17
N LEU A 33 2.12 5.28 -2.97
CA LEU A 33 2.07 4.17 -2.01
C LEU A 33 1.30 2.98 -2.56
N ARG A 34 0.15 3.20 -3.21
CA ARG A 34 -0.62 2.11 -3.86
C ARG A 34 0.22 1.39 -4.90
N ALA A 35 0.88 2.12 -5.79
CA ALA A 35 1.72 1.54 -6.82
C ALA A 35 2.88 0.72 -6.23
N SER A 36 3.55 1.24 -5.19
CA SER A 36 4.63 0.54 -4.50
C SER A 36 4.15 -0.72 -3.77
N VAL A 37 3.00 -0.66 -3.10
CA VAL A 37 2.41 -1.82 -2.42
C VAL A 37 2.03 -2.91 -3.42
N GLU A 38 1.40 -2.55 -4.54
CA GLU A 38 1.05 -3.54 -5.57
C GLU A 38 2.29 -4.14 -6.24
N ALA A 39 3.33 -3.34 -6.49
CA ALA A 39 4.60 -3.84 -6.98
C ALA A 39 5.25 -4.82 -5.98
N GLU A 40 5.15 -4.56 -4.68
CA GLU A 40 5.69 -5.45 -3.65
C GLU A 40 4.86 -6.72 -3.48
N LYS A 41 3.54 -6.63 -3.55
CA LYS A 41 2.65 -7.80 -3.60
C LYS A 41 2.91 -8.67 -4.83
N ALA A 42 3.19 -8.06 -5.98
CA ALA A 42 3.52 -8.79 -7.19
C ALA A 42 4.86 -9.54 -7.11
N LYS A 43 5.77 -9.12 -6.22
CA LYS A 43 7.00 -9.87 -5.90
C LYS A 43 6.77 -11.01 -4.91
N ALA A 44 5.66 -11.02 -4.19
CA ALA A 44 5.34 -12.14 -3.31
C ALA A 44 5.31 -13.42 -4.15
N SER A 45 6.03 -14.44 -3.69
CA SER A 45 6.15 -15.67 -4.47
C SER A 45 4.78 -16.36 -4.55
N LEU A 46 4.47 -17.02 -5.67
CA LEU A 46 3.23 -17.79 -5.84
C LEU A 46 2.95 -18.76 -4.66
N PRO A 47 3.96 -19.40 -4.04
CA PRO A 47 3.80 -20.15 -2.80
C PRO A 47 3.24 -19.33 -1.62
N ASP A 48 3.71 -18.10 -1.40
CA ASP A 48 3.24 -17.25 -0.30
C ASP A 48 1.79 -16.83 -0.50
N VAL A 49 1.41 -16.56 -1.76
CA VAL A 49 0.03 -16.27 -2.15
C VAL A 49 -0.87 -17.49 -1.91
N ALA A 50 -0.40 -18.69 -2.26
CA ALA A 50 -1.14 -19.93 -2.03
C ALA A 50 -1.32 -20.25 -0.53
N VAL A 51 -0.30 -20.01 0.29
CA VAL A 51 -0.37 -20.19 1.75
C VAL A 51 -1.35 -19.20 2.37
N ALA A 52 -1.34 -17.93 1.95
CA ALA A 52 -2.28 -16.93 2.43
C ALA A 52 -3.73 -17.31 2.07
N PHE A 53 -3.97 -17.68 0.81
CA PHE A 53 -5.28 -18.15 0.35
C PHE A 53 -5.79 -19.36 1.15
N ALA A 54 -4.95 -20.36 1.38
CA ALA A 54 -5.35 -21.55 2.15
C ALA A 54 -5.70 -21.22 3.62
N ARG A 55 -5.05 -20.22 4.22
CA ARG A 55 -5.36 -19.75 5.58
C ARG A 55 -6.70 -19.03 5.63
N GLU A 56 -6.96 -18.14 4.68
CA GLU A 56 -8.24 -17.42 4.58
C GLU A 56 -9.40 -18.39 4.37
N LEU A 57 -9.22 -19.38 3.49
CA LEU A 57 -10.24 -20.41 3.22
C LEU A 57 -10.57 -21.23 4.47
N ARG A 58 -9.57 -21.56 5.29
CA ARG A 58 -9.77 -22.26 6.57
C ARG A 58 -10.47 -21.40 7.62
N ALA A 59 -10.18 -20.10 7.66
CA ALA A 59 -10.84 -19.18 8.59
C ALA A 59 -12.34 -19.07 8.28
N LEU A 60 -12.71 -18.96 7.00
CA LEU A 60 -14.11 -18.93 6.55
C LEU A 60 -14.86 -20.21 6.91
N ASP A 61 -14.23 -21.38 6.78
CA ASP A 61 -14.82 -22.67 7.17
C ASP A 61 -15.06 -22.76 8.69
N THR A 62 -14.17 -22.17 9.49
CA THR A 62 -14.27 -22.21 10.95
C THR A 62 -15.32 -21.24 11.50
N GLU A 63 -15.60 -20.13 10.79
CA GLU A 63 -16.67 -19.18 11.16
C GLU A 63 -18.06 -19.66 10.72
N ALA A 64 -18.14 -20.62 9.79
CA ALA A 64 -19.38 -21.20 9.30
C ALA A 64 -19.88 -22.42 10.10
N ALA A 65 -19.10 -22.91 11.08
CA ALA A 65 -19.39 -24.07 11.92
C ALA A 65 -19.75 -23.66 13.37
#